data_AF-A0A9E3J890-F1
#
_entry.id   AF-A0A9E3J890-F1
#
_cell.length_a   1.000
_cell.length_b   1.000
_cell.length_c   1.000
_cell.angle_alpha   90.00
_cell.angle_beta   90.00
_cell.angle_gamma   90.00
#
_symmetry.space_group_name_H-M   'P 1'
#
loop_
_entity.id
_entity.type
_entity.pdbx_description
1 polymer ?
#
loop_
_entity_poly.entity_id
_entity_poly.type
_entity_poly.pdbx_seq_one_letter_code
_entity_poly.pdbx_strand_id
1 'polypeptide(L)'
;MNHTRLVHNVGVGALEWLHAHRDGFRLELDVDPEIGFLERFKPVGELALICKVLFREGVAGSRQATLARQLIEHAWCHTLDGGRMLVRGQRAEPLSPIPFEVYLPFRELGYSSPEAERAFRLNHRLDSYAALEMSPVRRLGLSAFQRRFGLPPRVPEADVVGATWLGRAPEPWTVEGHIAYDITHTVFHLTDWG
;
A
#
# COMPACT_ATOMS: atom_id res chain seq x y z
N MET A 1 -6.76 3.22 33.51
CA MET A 1 -6.43 2.10 32.59
C MET A 1 -5.10 2.41 31.94
N ASN A 2 -4.14 1.47 31.89
CA ASN A 2 -2.84 1.73 31.26
C ASN A 2 -3.02 1.86 29.74
N HIS A 3 -2.49 2.94 29.13
CA HIS A 3 -2.62 3.26 27.71
C HIS A 3 -2.18 2.10 26.80
N THR A 4 -1.15 1.35 27.19
CA THR A 4 -0.68 0.16 26.46
C THR A 4 -1.74 -0.93 26.35
N ARG A 5 -2.51 -1.16 27.42
CA ARG A 5 -3.58 -2.18 27.42
C ARG A 5 -4.74 -1.75 26.52
N LEU A 6 -5.05 -0.46 26.48
CA LEU A 6 -6.07 0.06 25.58
C LEU A 6 -5.67 -0.14 24.11
N VAL A 7 -4.44 0.26 23.75
CA VAL A 7 -3.90 0.07 22.40
C VAL A 7 -3.92 -1.39 21.98
N HIS A 8 -3.48 -2.29 22.87
CA HIS A 8 -3.53 -3.72 22.62
C HIS A 8 -4.96 -4.21 22.35
N ASN A 9 -5.92 -3.86 23.21
CA ASN A 9 -7.31 -4.30 23.06
C ASN A 9 -7.96 -3.77 21.78
N VAL A 10 -7.68 -2.53 21.39
CA VAL A 10 -8.15 -1.96 20.13
C VAL A 10 -7.56 -2.72 18.95
N GLY A 11 -6.25 -3.01 18.96
CA GLY A 11 -5.59 -3.78 17.90
C GLY A 11 -6.15 -5.20 17.76
N VAL A 12 -6.40 -5.89 18.89
CA VAL A 12 -7.03 -7.21 18.89
C VAL A 12 -8.45 -7.15 18.32
N GLY A 13 -9.29 -6.23 18.82
CA GLY A 13 -10.67 -6.09 18.36
C GLY A 13 -10.77 -5.73 16.89
N ALA A 14 -9.89 -4.85 16.40
CA ALA A 14 -9.82 -4.49 14.98
C ALA A 14 -9.49 -5.71 14.10
N LEU A 15 -8.51 -6.52 14.50
CA LEU A 15 -8.12 -7.69 13.71
C LEU A 15 -9.20 -8.78 13.71
N GLU A 16 -9.85 -9.00 14.86
CA GLU A 16 -10.98 -9.94 14.96
C GLU A 16 -12.17 -9.47 14.13
N TRP A 17 -12.47 -8.17 14.14
CA TRP A 17 -13.52 -7.59 13.32
C TRP A 17 -13.21 -7.74 11.83
N LEU A 18 -11.99 -7.37 11.40
CA LEU A 18 -11.55 -7.52 10.01
C LEU A 18 -11.64 -8.97 9.57
N HIS A 19 -11.18 -9.90 10.41
CA HIS A 19 -11.25 -11.33 10.10
C HIS A 19 -12.70 -11.79 9.92
N ALA A 20 -13.62 -11.40 10.81
CA ALA A 20 -15.03 -11.74 10.71
C ALA A 20 -15.70 -11.14 9.46
N HIS A 21 -15.25 -9.98 8.99
CA HIS A 21 -15.82 -9.25 7.85
C HIS A 21 -14.95 -9.31 6.59
N ARG A 22 -14.03 -10.28 6.50
CA ARG A 22 -13.06 -10.42 5.40
C ARG A 22 -13.70 -10.52 4.02
N ASP A 23 -14.90 -11.08 3.94
CA ASP A 23 -15.67 -11.18 2.70
C ASP A 23 -16.13 -9.81 2.18
N GLY A 24 -15.95 -8.72 2.94
CA GLY A 24 -16.22 -7.35 2.53
C GLY A 24 -15.16 -6.75 1.60
N PHE A 25 -13.96 -7.33 1.50
CA PHE A 25 -12.91 -6.90 0.56
C PHE A 25 -13.22 -7.36 -0.87
N ARG A 26 -14.37 -6.98 -1.45
CA ARG A 26 -14.76 -7.42 -2.80
C ARG A 26 -14.39 -6.36 -3.85
N LEU A 27 -13.74 -6.79 -4.93
CA LEU A 27 -13.42 -5.93 -6.07
C LEU A 27 -14.56 -5.87 -7.11
N GLU A 28 -15.25 -7.00 -7.27
CA GLU A 28 -16.33 -7.20 -8.24
C GLU A 28 -17.67 -7.32 -7.48
N LEU A 29 -18.36 -6.20 -7.31
CA LEU A 29 -19.72 -6.11 -6.75
C LEU A 29 -20.49 -4.92 -7.35
N ASP A 30 -21.79 -4.87 -7.04
CA ASP A 30 -22.72 -3.74 -7.18
C ASP A 30 -22.33 -2.58 -6.23
N VAL A 31 -21.06 -2.17 -6.33
CA VAL A 31 -20.51 -1.01 -5.63
C VAL A 31 -20.90 0.25 -6.36
N ASP A 32 -20.95 1.34 -5.61
CA ASP A 32 -21.23 2.68 -6.12
C ASP A 32 -20.48 2.91 -7.44
N PRO A 33 -21.19 3.22 -8.54
CA PRO A 33 -20.55 3.47 -9.84
C PRO A 33 -19.53 4.60 -9.78
N GLU A 34 -19.59 5.49 -8.78
CA GLU A 34 -18.59 6.53 -8.55
C GLU A 34 -17.24 5.99 -8.08
N ILE A 35 -17.19 4.79 -7.48
CA ILE A 35 -15.93 4.17 -7.04
C ILE A 35 -15.31 3.39 -8.19
N GLY A 36 -14.27 3.97 -8.79
CA GLY A 36 -13.49 3.39 -9.88
C GLY A 36 -12.93 2.01 -9.52
N PHE A 37 -12.75 1.14 -10.52
CA PHE A 37 -12.27 -0.23 -10.29
C PHE A 37 -10.95 -0.29 -9.51
N LEU A 38 -10.00 0.59 -9.83
CA LEU A 38 -8.72 0.62 -9.14
C LEU A 38 -8.78 1.16 -7.72
N GLU A 39 -9.70 2.07 -7.41
CA GLU A 39 -9.85 2.60 -6.06
C GLU A 39 -10.22 1.51 -5.04
N ARG A 40 -10.92 0.47 -5.51
CA ARG A 40 -11.31 -0.69 -4.71
C ARG A 40 -10.13 -1.54 -4.24
N PHE A 41 -8.96 -1.42 -4.88
CA PHE A 41 -7.76 -2.14 -4.45
C PHE A 41 -7.13 -1.50 -3.21
N LYS A 42 -7.37 -0.21 -2.94
CA LYS A 42 -6.69 0.52 -1.86
C LYS A 42 -6.87 -0.14 -0.49
N PRO A 43 -8.08 -0.54 -0.04
CA PRO A 43 -8.26 -1.24 1.23
C PRO A 43 -7.50 -2.58 1.29
N VAL A 44 -7.37 -3.27 0.15
CA VAL A 44 -6.64 -4.54 0.07
C VAL A 44 -5.13 -4.34 0.21
N GLY A 45 -4.58 -3.29 -0.42
CA GLY A 45 -3.19 -2.90 -0.27
C GLY A 45 -2.87 -2.46 1.17
N GLU A 46 -3.74 -1.68 1.80
CA GLU A 46 -3.61 -1.25 3.20
C GLU A 46 -3.66 -2.43 4.17
N LEU A 47 -4.59 -3.38 3.98
CA LEU A 47 -4.64 -4.62 4.75
C LEU A 47 -3.30 -5.37 4.67
N ALA A 48 -2.76 -5.53 3.46
CA ALA A 48 -1.52 -6.26 3.24
C ALA A 48 -0.31 -5.57 3.88
N LEU A 49 -0.23 -4.24 3.77
CA LEU A 49 0.80 -3.44 4.41
C LEU A 49 0.73 -3.54 5.94
N ILE A 50 -0.46 -3.42 6.53
CA ILE A 50 -0.64 -3.53 7.98
C ILE A 50 -0.26 -4.93 8.46
N CYS A 51 -0.70 -5.99 7.77
CA CYS A 51 -0.31 -7.36 8.09
C CYS A 51 1.22 -7.54 8.03
N LYS A 52 1.89 -6.98 7.02
CA LYS A 52 3.36 -6.99 6.93
C LYS A 52 4.00 -6.36 8.18
N VAL A 53 3.55 -5.17 8.58
CA VAL A 53 4.07 -4.49 9.78
C VAL A 53 3.81 -5.33 11.04
N LEU A 54 2.61 -5.88 11.21
CA LEU A 54 2.28 -6.75 12.35
C LEU A 54 3.20 -7.98 12.45
N PHE A 55 3.52 -8.61 11.31
CA PHE A 55 4.43 -9.74 11.27
C PHE A 55 5.88 -9.33 11.52
N ARG A 56 6.32 -8.19 11.00
CA ARG A 56 7.69 -7.65 11.17
C ARG A 56 7.99 -7.32 12.63
N GLU A 57 7.07 -6.61 13.29
CA GLU A 57 7.28 -6.11 14.66
C GLU A 57 7.03 -7.19 15.73
N GLY A 58 6.36 -8.30 15.40
CA GLY A 58 6.10 -9.39 16.35
C GLY A 58 5.21 -8.98 17.54
N VAL A 59 4.49 -7.86 17.44
CA VAL A 59 3.66 -7.29 18.51
C VAL A 59 2.33 -8.03 18.72
N ALA A 60 1.98 -8.94 17.82
CA ALA A 60 0.75 -9.72 17.85
C ALA A 60 0.92 -11.00 18.67
N GLY A 61 -0.06 -11.31 19.52
CA GLY A 61 -0.14 -12.64 20.16
C GLY A 61 -0.34 -13.76 19.12
N SER A 62 -0.10 -15.01 19.50
CA SER A 62 -0.17 -16.18 18.60
C SER A 62 -1.51 -16.31 17.87
N ARG A 63 -2.62 -15.99 18.56
CA ARG A 63 -3.96 -15.95 17.97
C ARG A 63 -4.07 -14.85 16.91
N GLN A 64 -3.63 -13.64 17.21
CA GLN A 64 -3.69 -12.50 16.28
C GLN A 64 -2.81 -12.76 15.05
N ALA A 65 -1.60 -13.30 15.22
CA ALA A 65 -0.76 -13.71 14.10
C ALA A 65 -1.45 -14.74 13.18
N THR A 66 -2.25 -15.65 13.76
CA THR A 66 -3.05 -16.61 13.00
C THR A 66 -4.18 -15.94 12.22
N LEU A 67 -4.92 -15.03 12.85
CA LEU A 67 -6.00 -14.28 12.18
C LEU A 67 -5.47 -13.39 11.05
N ALA A 68 -4.34 -12.71 11.26
CA ALA A 68 -3.68 -11.91 10.24
C ALA A 68 -3.24 -12.78 9.04
N ARG A 69 -2.75 -14.00 9.30
CA ARG A 69 -2.37 -14.94 8.23
C ARG A 69 -3.57 -15.40 7.41
N GLN A 70 -4.68 -15.74 8.08
CA GLN A 70 -5.91 -16.12 7.41
C GLN A 70 -6.52 -14.95 6.61
N LEU A 71 -6.39 -13.72 7.12
CA LEU A 71 -6.83 -12.51 6.44
C LEU A 71 -6.05 -12.26 5.15
N ILE A 72 -4.71 -12.31 5.21
CA ILE A 72 -3.88 -12.08 4.02
C ILE A 72 -4.04 -13.20 3.00
N GLU A 73 -4.20 -14.45 3.44
CA GLU A 73 -4.49 -15.59 2.57
C GLU A 73 -5.84 -15.43 1.88
N HIS A 74 -6.88 -15.01 2.60
CA HIS A 74 -8.19 -14.73 2.01
C HIS A 74 -8.10 -13.62 0.96
N ALA A 75 -7.44 -12.51 1.28
CA ALA A 75 -7.26 -11.40 0.36
C ALA A 75 -6.49 -11.83 -0.91
N TRP A 76 -5.47 -12.68 -0.78
CA TRP A 76 -4.73 -13.17 -1.93
C TRP A 76 -5.54 -14.15 -2.79
N CYS A 77 -6.11 -15.18 -2.17
CA CYS A 77 -6.76 -16.28 -2.87
C CYS A 77 -8.14 -15.90 -3.41
N HIS A 78 -8.93 -15.17 -2.64
CA HIS A 78 -10.33 -14.88 -2.98
C HIS A 78 -10.53 -13.47 -3.51
N THR A 79 -9.95 -12.45 -2.86
CA THR A 79 -10.13 -11.05 -3.32
C THR A 79 -9.32 -10.76 -4.58
N LEU A 80 -8.03 -11.10 -4.58
CA LEU A 80 -7.12 -10.83 -5.70
C LEU A 80 -7.10 -11.96 -6.74
N ASP A 81 -7.78 -13.07 -6.46
CA ASP A 81 -7.89 -14.24 -7.33
C ASP A 81 -6.49 -14.77 -7.74
N GLY A 82 -5.61 -14.94 -6.75
CA GLY A 82 -4.21 -15.33 -6.97
C GLY A 82 -3.39 -14.30 -7.76
N GLY A 83 -3.79 -13.04 -7.70
CA GLY A 83 -3.17 -11.92 -8.41
C GLY A 83 -3.72 -11.68 -9.83
N ARG A 84 -4.71 -12.45 -10.31
CA ARG A 84 -5.37 -12.19 -11.60
C ARG A 84 -6.07 -10.84 -11.64
N MET A 85 -6.62 -10.39 -10.52
CA MET A 85 -7.25 -9.07 -10.43
C MET A 85 -6.25 -7.92 -10.60
N LEU A 86 -5.01 -8.10 -10.12
CA LEU A 86 -3.94 -7.10 -10.30
C LEU A 86 -3.56 -6.98 -11.77
N VAL A 87 -3.47 -8.10 -12.49
CA VAL A 87 -3.23 -8.11 -13.93
C VAL A 87 -4.35 -7.40 -14.67
N ARG A 88 -5.61 -7.71 -14.33
CA ARG A 88 -6.79 -7.05 -14.91
C ARG A 88 -6.74 -5.54 -14.69
N GLY A 89 -6.50 -5.10 -13.46
CA GLY A 89 -6.38 -3.68 -13.13
C GLY A 89 -5.25 -2.99 -13.90
N GLN A 90 -4.09 -3.64 -14.00
CA GLN A 90 -2.96 -3.08 -14.72
C GLN A 90 -3.20 -2.98 -16.22
N ARG A 91 -3.97 -3.90 -16.81
CA ARG A 91 -4.36 -3.81 -18.23
C ARG A 91 -5.42 -2.75 -18.49
N ALA A 92 -6.34 -2.55 -17.55
CA ALA A 92 -7.37 -1.52 -17.64
C ALA A 92 -6.77 -0.11 -17.59
N GLU A 93 -5.80 0.11 -16.70
CA GLU A 93 -5.08 1.39 -16.58
C GLU A 93 -3.55 1.15 -16.52
N PRO A 94 -2.87 1.08 -17.68
CA PRO A 94 -1.44 0.74 -17.76
C PRO A 94 -0.50 1.68 -17.00
N LEU A 95 -0.90 2.93 -16.80
CA LEU A 95 -0.09 3.90 -16.08
C LEU A 95 -0.41 3.97 -14.58
N SER A 96 -1.47 3.32 -14.11
CA SER A 96 -1.80 3.35 -12.69
C SER A 96 -0.77 2.56 -11.88
N PRO A 97 -0.20 3.16 -10.82
CA PRO A 97 0.68 2.44 -9.89
C PRO A 97 -0.08 1.54 -8.92
N ILE A 98 -1.41 1.66 -8.83
CA ILE A 98 -2.22 1.02 -7.78
C ILE A 98 -2.04 -0.51 -7.75
N PRO A 99 -2.15 -1.25 -8.87
CA PRO A 99 -1.99 -2.71 -8.84
C PRO A 99 -0.57 -3.12 -8.40
N PHE A 100 0.44 -2.36 -8.80
CA PHE A 100 1.83 -2.58 -8.37
C PHE A 100 2.01 -2.36 -6.87
N GLU A 101 1.43 -1.28 -6.34
CA GLU A 101 1.51 -0.94 -4.92
C GLU A 101 0.75 -1.96 -4.05
N VAL A 102 -0.42 -2.41 -4.50
CA VAL A 102 -1.15 -3.46 -3.78
C VAL A 102 -0.38 -4.77 -3.79
N TYR A 103 0.31 -5.11 -4.88
CA TYR A 103 1.05 -6.35 -5.00
C TYR A 103 2.26 -6.46 -4.06
N LEU A 104 3.03 -5.37 -3.90
CA LEU A 104 4.34 -5.45 -3.24
C LEU A 104 4.30 -6.02 -1.81
N PRO A 105 3.38 -5.61 -0.91
CA PRO A 105 3.30 -6.22 0.42
C PRO A 105 3.01 -7.72 0.37
N PHE A 106 2.17 -8.20 -0.55
CA PHE A 106 1.95 -9.64 -0.73
C PHE A 106 3.23 -10.35 -1.18
N ARG A 107 3.98 -9.76 -2.10
CA ARG A 107 5.27 -10.33 -2.54
C ARG A 107 6.26 -10.48 -1.39
N GLU A 108 6.37 -9.47 -0.55
CA GLU A 108 7.24 -9.49 0.63
C GLU A 108 6.79 -10.51 1.68
N LEU A 109 5.50 -10.88 1.68
CA LEU A 109 4.94 -11.95 2.49
C LEU A 109 5.01 -13.34 1.83
N GLY A 110 5.64 -13.45 0.66
CA GLY A 110 5.91 -14.72 -0.02
C GLY A 110 4.93 -15.11 -1.13
N TYR A 111 3.97 -14.25 -1.47
CA TYR A 111 3.03 -14.50 -2.56
C TYR A 111 3.59 -14.10 -3.93
N SER A 112 3.29 -14.86 -4.97
CA SER A 112 3.84 -14.62 -6.31
C SER A 112 2.78 -14.56 -7.39
N SER A 113 2.87 -13.57 -8.29
CA SER A 113 2.14 -13.56 -9.56
C SER A 113 3.11 -13.19 -10.69
N PRO A 114 3.71 -14.17 -11.38
CA PRO A 114 4.68 -13.92 -12.44
C PRO A 114 4.11 -13.05 -13.57
N GLU A 115 2.81 -13.15 -13.84
CA GLU A 115 2.16 -12.31 -14.85
C GLU A 115 2.05 -10.85 -14.41
N ALA A 116 1.60 -10.59 -13.18
CA ALA A 116 1.55 -9.24 -12.63
C ALA A 116 2.95 -8.61 -12.60
N GLU A 117 3.95 -9.36 -12.14
CA GLU A 117 5.33 -8.87 -12.11
C GLU A 117 5.88 -8.53 -13.50
N ARG A 118 5.54 -9.30 -14.55
CA ARG A 118 5.92 -8.96 -15.93
C ARG A 118 5.27 -7.66 -16.37
N ALA A 119 3.98 -7.46 -16.07
CA ALA A 119 3.28 -6.23 -16.40
C ALA A 119 3.91 -5.00 -15.70
N PHE A 120 4.25 -5.12 -14.40
CA PHE A 120 4.88 -4.03 -13.66
C PHE A 120 6.28 -3.68 -14.20
N ARG A 121 7.10 -4.69 -14.53
CA ARG A 121 8.40 -4.47 -15.17
C ARG A 121 8.28 -3.83 -16.55
N LEU A 122 7.25 -4.18 -17.32
CA LEU A 122 6.97 -3.55 -18.60
C LEU A 122 6.61 -2.07 -18.41
N ASN A 123 5.64 -1.79 -17.54
CA ASN A 123 5.14 -0.42 -17.34
C ASN A 123 6.21 0.51 -16.76
N HIS A 124 7.05 -0.01 -15.87
CA HIS A 124 8.20 0.74 -15.34
C HIS A 124 9.19 1.21 -16.42
N ARG A 125 9.27 0.52 -17.56
CA ARG A 125 10.16 0.90 -18.68
C ARG A 125 9.56 1.99 -19.58
N LEU A 126 8.28 2.31 -19.41
CA LEU A 126 7.62 3.34 -20.22
C LEU A 126 8.06 4.72 -19.75
N ASP A 127 8.43 5.60 -20.68
CA ASP A 127 8.75 6.98 -20.35
C ASP A 127 7.52 7.74 -19.84
N SER A 128 6.33 7.41 -20.35
CA SER A 128 5.05 7.91 -19.81
C SER A 128 4.88 7.60 -18.33
N TYR A 129 5.38 6.46 -17.84
CA TYR A 129 5.30 6.10 -16.44
C TYR A 129 6.24 6.97 -15.58
N ALA A 130 7.44 7.28 -16.09
CA ALA A 130 8.34 8.22 -15.43
C ALA A 130 7.80 9.66 -15.42
N ALA A 131 7.10 10.03 -16.50
CA ALA A 131 6.51 11.35 -16.73
C ALA A 131 5.13 11.55 -16.08
N LEU A 132 4.59 10.57 -15.34
CA LEU A 132 3.31 10.71 -14.65
C LEU A 132 3.28 11.95 -13.77
N GLU A 133 2.28 12.80 -13.93
CA GLU A 133 2.07 13.97 -13.08
C GLU A 133 1.60 13.52 -11.70
N MET A 134 2.42 13.79 -10.68
CA MET A 134 2.22 13.31 -9.31
C MET A 134 2.79 14.33 -8.34
N SER A 135 2.15 14.46 -7.17
CA SER A 135 2.75 15.23 -6.08
C SER A 135 4.11 14.64 -5.68
N PRO A 136 5.03 15.44 -5.13
CA PRO A 136 6.33 14.96 -4.68
C PRO A 136 6.24 13.78 -3.70
N VAL A 137 5.30 13.83 -2.75
CA VAL A 137 5.10 12.75 -1.76
C VAL A 137 4.63 11.46 -2.42
N ARG A 138 3.71 11.55 -3.39
CA ARG A 138 3.22 10.38 -4.12
C ARG A 138 4.34 9.76 -4.96
N ARG A 139 5.20 10.58 -5.58
CA ARG A 139 6.39 10.11 -6.32
C ARG A 139 7.42 9.46 -5.39
N LEU A 140 7.59 9.98 -4.18
CA LEU A 140 8.47 9.39 -3.18
C LEU A 140 7.97 8.00 -2.77
N GLY A 141 6.67 7.86 -2.51
CA GLY A 141 6.03 6.58 -2.24
C GLY A 141 6.27 5.58 -3.37
N LEU A 142 5.97 5.96 -4.61
CA LEU A 142 6.21 5.06 -5.76
C LEU A 142 7.68 4.65 -5.89
N SER A 143 8.62 5.57 -5.63
CA SER A 143 10.06 5.29 -5.67
C SER A 143 10.47 4.30 -4.59
N ALA A 144 9.92 4.42 -3.38
CA ALA A 144 10.14 3.45 -2.30
C ALA A 144 9.65 2.04 -2.67
N PHE A 145 8.46 1.95 -3.29
CA PHE A 145 7.92 0.68 -3.78
C PHE A 145 8.78 0.08 -4.89
N GLN A 146 9.27 0.89 -5.82
CA GLN A 146 10.20 0.44 -6.87
C GLN A 146 11.47 -0.17 -6.27
N ARG A 147 12.12 0.52 -5.34
CA ARG A 147 13.34 0.01 -4.67
C ARG A 147 13.10 -1.33 -3.99
N ARG A 148 12.04 -1.43 -3.19
CA ARG A 148 11.65 -2.65 -2.46
C ARG A 148 11.31 -3.81 -3.40
N PHE A 149 10.77 -3.53 -4.57
CA PHE A 149 10.56 -4.53 -5.61
C PHE A 149 11.86 -4.94 -6.32
N GLY A 150 12.93 -4.16 -6.22
CA GLY A 150 14.19 -4.34 -6.95
C GLY A 150 14.23 -3.65 -8.31
N LEU A 151 13.41 -2.62 -8.51
CA LEU A 151 13.47 -1.72 -9.66
C LEU A 151 14.24 -0.45 -9.29
N PRO A 152 15.08 0.08 -10.20
CA PRO A 152 15.72 1.37 -9.98
C PRO A 152 14.66 2.48 -10.05
N PRO A 153 14.59 3.39 -9.06
CA PRO A 153 13.75 4.58 -9.17
C PRO A 153 14.10 5.39 -10.43
N ARG A 154 13.07 5.90 -11.12
CA ARG A 154 13.27 6.70 -12.34
C ARG A 154 13.75 8.12 -12.05
N VAL A 155 13.56 8.61 -10.83
CA VAL A 155 14.00 9.93 -10.35
C VAL A 155 14.86 9.70 -9.10
N PRO A 156 16.03 10.38 -8.95
CA PRO A 156 16.84 10.28 -7.74
C PRO A 156 16.04 10.64 -6.49
N GLU A 157 16.17 9.85 -5.43
CA GLU A 157 15.39 10.05 -4.19
C GLU A 157 15.62 11.43 -3.57
N ALA A 158 16.86 11.92 -3.55
CA ALA A 158 17.21 13.23 -3.02
C ALA A 158 16.43 14.37 -3.71
N ASP A 159 16.25 14.28 -5.03
CA ASP A 159 15.51 15.27 -5.81
C ASP A 159 14.02 15.24 -5.47
N VAL A 160 13.46 14.04 -5.29
CA VAL A 160 12.05 13.88 -4.89
C VAL A 160 11.82 14.39 -3.47
N VAL A 161 12.71 14.06 -2.52
CA VAL A 161 12.65 14.55 -1.13
C VAL A 161 12.76 16.07 -1.08
N GLY A 162 13.71 16.66 -1.81
CA GLY A 162 13.88 18.12 -1.91
C GLY A 162 12.67 18.85 -2.53
N ALA A 163 11.79 18.12 -3.23
CA ALA A 163 10.54 18.67 -3.75
C ALA A 163 9.36 18.58 -2.75
N THR A 164 9.48 17.80 -1.67
CA THR A 164 8.44 17.71 -0.63
C THR A 164 8.40 18.94 0.27
N TRP A 165 7.32 19.11 1.04
CA TRP A 165 7.20 20.18 2.04
C TRP A 165 8.30 20.08 3.12
N LEU A 166 8.58 18.87 3.62
CA LEU A 166 9.67 18.64 4.59
C LEU A 166 11.06 18.95 4.03
N GLY A 167 11.25 18.86 2.71
CA GLY A 167 12.51 19.20 2.05
C GLY A 167 12.74 20.70 1.87
N ARG A 168 11.73 21.56 2.07
CA ARG A 168 11.77 23.00 1.71
C ARG A 168 11.69 23.97 2.89
N ALA A 169 11.67 23.48 4.13
CA ALA A 169 11.61 24.26 5.37
C ALA A 169 10.67 25.49 5.36
N PRO A 170 9.41 25.37 4.87
CA PRO A 170 8.47 26.49 4.85
C PRO A 170 7.91 26.79 6.25
N GLU A 171 7.18 27.89 6.37
CA GLU A 171 6.62 28.40 7.61
C GLU A 171 5.61 27.42 8.25
N PRO A 172 5.86 26.87 9.47
CA PRO A 172 5.04 25.80 10.04
C PRO A 172 3.57 26.14 10.32
N TRP A 173 3.22 27.42 10.46
CA TRP A 173 1.84 27.85 10.70
C TRP A 173 0.96 27.78 9.45
N THR A 174 1.52 27.45 8.28
CA THR A 174 0.79 27.29 7.01
C THR A 174 0.25 25.87 6.81
N VAL A 175 0.48 24.96 7.77
CA VAL A 175 0.10 23.56 7.65
C VAL A 175 -1.43 23.41 7.68
N GLU A 176 -1.97 22.92 6.56
CA GLU A 176 -3.36 22.49 6.40
C GLU A 176 -3.47 20.96 6.38
N GLY A 177 -4.69 20.41 6.36
CA GLY A 177 -4.93 18.97 6.43
C GLY A 177 -4.18 18.15 5.37
N HIS A 178 -4.16 18.59 4.12
CA HIS A 178 -3.44 17.90 3.04
C HIS A 178 -1.91 17.99 3.21
N ILE A 179 -1.40 19.11 3.74
CA ILE A 179 0.03 19.27 4.05
C ILE A 179 0.43 18.36 5.20
N ALA A 180 -0.38 18.28 6.25
CA ALA A 180 -0.14 17.37 7.38
C ALA A 180 -0.11 15.90 6.91
N TYR A 181 -1.04 15.52 6.02
CA TYR A 181 -1.04 14.21 5.37
C TYR A 181 0.26 13.97 4.58
N ASP A 182 0.69 14.93 3.76
CA ASP A 182 1.90 14.85 2.96
C ASP A 182 3.18 14.76 3.81
N ILE A 183 3.25 15.50 4.91
CA ILE A 183 4.33 15.43 5.90
C ILE A 183 4.43 14.02 6.48
N THR A 184 3.32 13.47 6.98
CA THR A 184 3.31 12.12 7.58
C THR A 184 3.70 11.04 6.57
N HIS A 185 3.19 11.12 5.34
CA HIS A 185 3.51 10.15 4.30
C HIS A 185 4.96 10.27 3.80
N THR A 186 5.53 11.47 3.81
CA THR A 186 6.96 11.65 3.53
C THR A 186 7.80 10.86 4.54
N VAL A 187 7.49 10.98 5.84
CA VAL A 187 8.18 10.19 6.87
C VAL A 187 7.96 8.69 6.67
N PHE A 188 6.71 8.24 6.47
CA PHE A 188 6.42 6.81 6.26
C PHE A 188 7.16 6.22 5.06
N HIS A 189 7.29 6.96 3.97
CA HIS A 189 8.02 6.49 2.79
C HIS A 189 9.54 6.44 3.01
N LEU A 190 10.10 7.35 3.79
CA LEU A 190 11.53 7.37 4.13
C LEU A 190 11.91 6.30 5.16
N THR A 191 11.00 5.92 6.05
CA THR A 191 11.28 4.97 7.14
C THR A 191 10.70 3.57 6.90
N ASP A 192 10.17 3.26 5.71
CA ASP A 192 9.43 2.02 5.44
C ASP A 192 8.36 1.73 6.51
N TRP A 193 7.54 2.74 6.81
CA TRP A 193 6.42 2.69 7.77
C TRP A 193 6.82 2.43 9.24
N GLY A 194 8.07 2.72 9.60
CA GLY A 194 8.57 2.64 10.98
C GLY A 194 9.96 2.08 10.99
#